data_AF-A0A8D8FT64-F1
#
_entry.id   AF-A0A8D8FT64-F1
#
_cell.length_a   1.000
_cell.length_b   1.000
_cell.length_c   1.000
_cell.angle_alpha   90.00
_cell.angle_beta   90.00
_cell.angle_gamma   90.00
#
_symmetry.space_group_name_H-M   'P 1'
#
loop_
_entity.id
_entity.type
_entity.pdbx_description
1 polymer ?
#
loop_
_entity_poly.entity_id
_entity_poly.type
_entity_poly.pdbx_seq_one_letter_code
_entity_poly.pdbx_strand_id
1 'polypeptide(L)'
;MSELNSSTNSASSSCGSSDGESNGVGKRAQRELKEEVVKDMAIDKMREKMDSLVHKLEKDVERKLDLLVEDLVGEVKLFNLKNYKLRELFKESSSSSISTADGGSSSSRGRNRSRTGGKLPDKEFVARNSLLTDLFEVKHIKTIYHIFVVILIIMFLNTVVHDFVDRGRINLGFRPIVAGFGKFHIALLLWSCMQIATLCVYPSFCLWVFVRKDCKKNESRKVWDISSIFGLVLYQCTFVAFVIKAVLWLDLPPASSVAVLMEMTRFVMKVHAFVRSNIPRALEKTTKTAPEDKPAYAVAVPSF
;
A
#
# COMPACT_ATOMS: atom_id res chain seq x y z
N MET A 1 90.67 30.42 12.21
CA MET A 1 91.54 30.07 13.34
C MET A 1 91.54 28.55 13.44
N SER A 2 92.58 27.87 12.95
CA SER A 2 93.90 27.66 13.60
C SER A 2 93.74 26.82 14.88
N GLU A 3 94.41 25.68 15.07
CA GLU A 3 95.51 25.04 14.32
C GLU A 3 95.53 23.50 14.61
N LEU A 4 96.10 22.63 13.76
CA LEU A 4 97.42 21.95 13.92
C LEU A 4 97.73 21.39 15.35
N ASN A 5 98.32 20.20 15.56
CA ASN A 5 98.75 19.11 14.66
C ASN A 5 98.98 17.78 15.43
N SER A 6 98.98 16.67 14.70
CA SER A 6 99.79 15.43 14.80
C SER A 6 100.47 14.95 16.12
N SER A 7 100.38 13.62 16.34
CA SER A 7 101.47 12.72 16.78
C SER A 7 102.04 12.88 18.22
N THR A 8 102.77 11.94 18.85
CA THR A 8 103.38 10.66 18.39
C THR A 8 103.58 9.67 19.57
N ASN A 9 103.85 8.41 19.25
CA ASN A 9 104.42 7.33 20.10
C ASN A 9 105.37 7.76 21.24
N SER A 10 105.39 6.95 22.32
CA SER A 10 106.61 6.47 22.99
C SER A 10 106.33 5.14 23.71
N ALA A 11 107.34 4.29 23.86
CA ALA A 11 107.21 2.92 24.42
C ALA A 11 108.17 2.67 25.61
N SER A 12 108.02 1.50 26.26
CA SER A 12 108.86 0.97 27.37
C SER A 12 108.72 1.74 28.70
N SER A 13 108.87 1.21 29.93
CA SER A 13 109.20 -0.12 30.49
C SER A 13 108.66 -0.15 31.95
N SER A 14 108.74 -1.18 32.82
CA SER A 14 109.20 -2.59 32.80
C SER A 14 108.64 -3.33 34.05
N CYS A 15 108.88 -4.66 34.13
CA CYS A 15 109.00 -5.54 35.32
C CYS A 15 108.30 -5.24 36.67
N GLY A 16 107.62 -6.24 37.24
CA GLY A 16 107.32 -6.31 38.68
C GLY A 16 106.05 -7.09 39.03
N SER A 17 106.18 -8.39 39.35
CA SER A 17 105.04 -9.27 39.65
C SER A 17 104.42 -9.00 41.03
N SER A 18 103.08 -8.89 41.08
CA SER A 18 102.18 -9.65 41.99
C SER A 18 100.71 -9.33 41.68
N ASP A 19 99.81 -10.14 42.24
CA ASP A 19 98.35 -9.98 42.38
C ASP A 19 97.46 -10.84 41.46
N GLY A 20 97.01 -11.96 42.02
CA GLY A 20 95.86 -12.73 41.56
C GLY A 20 94.56 -12.34 42.27
N GLU A 21 93.45 -12.85 41.74
CA GLU A 21 92.16 -12.99 42.46
C GLU A 21 91.43 -11.72 42.96
N SER A 22 91.10 -10.80 42.03
CA SER A 22 89.91 -9.94 42.20
C SER A 22 89.03 -9.79 40.94
N ASN A 23 89.36 -10.48 39.83
CA ASN A 23 88.82 -10.19 38.50
C ASN A 23 87.64 -11.11 38.05
N GLY A 24 87.15 -11.97 38.95
CA GLY A 24 86.09 -12.95 38.67
C GLY A 24 84.67 -12.47 39.04
N VAL A 25 84.50 -11.89 40.23
CA VAL A 25 83.18 -11.54 40.80
C VAL A 25 82.50 -10.43 39.98
N GLY A 26 83.23 -9.37 39.62
CA GLY A 26 82.69 -8.27 38.81
C GLY A 26 82.17 -8.70 37.43
N LYS A 27 82.80 -9.72 36.82
CA LYS A 27 82.37 -10.27 35.52
C LYS A 27 81.08 -11.09 35.60
N ARG A 28 80.75 -11.62 36.78
CA ARG A 28 79.47 -12.31 37.02
C ARG A 28 78.35 -11.32 37.28
N ALA A 29 78.56 -10.36 38.18
CA ALA A 29 77.60 -9.29 38.46
C ALA A 29 77.25 -8.48 37.19
N GLN A 30 78.23 -8.18 36.32
CA GLN A 30 77.94 -7.54 35.03
C GLN A 30 77.13 -8.39 34.05
N ARG A 31 77.19 -9.73 34.13
CA ARG A 31 76.36 -10.61 33.29
C ARG A 31 74.93 -10.65 33.80
N GLU A 32 74.76 -10.79 35.11
CA GLU A 32 73.44 -10.81 35.76
C GLU A 32 72.70 -9.47 35.52
N LEU A 33 73.37 -8.32 35.73
CA LEU A 33 72.82 -7.00 35.38
C LEU A 33 72.46 -6.87 33.88
N LYS A 34 73.29 -7.41 32.98
CA LYS A 34 73.02 -7.35 31.54
C LYS A 34 71.85 -8.24 31.13
N GLU A 35 71.63 -9.36 31.82
CA GLU A 35 70.46 -10.21 31.62
C GLU A 35 69.17 -9.56 32.14
N GLU A 36 69.21 -8.85 33.27
CA GLU A 36 68.07 -8.08 33.77
C GLU A 36 67.69 -6.95 32.80
N VAL A 37 68.66 -6.13 32.36
CA VAL A 37 68.42 -5.07 31.37
C VAL A 37 67.84 -5.62 30.05
N VAL A 38 68.24 -6.83 29.62
CA VAL A 38 67.67 -7.48 28.42
C VAL A 38 66.24 -7.98 28.66
N LYS A 39 65.90 -8.44 29.88
CA LYS A 39 64.52 -8.82 30.25
C LYS A 39 63.62 -7.59 30.30
N ASP A 40 64.06 -6.50 30.91
CA ASP A 40 63.29 -5.26 30.99
C ASP A 40 63.06 -4.67 29.60
N MET A 41 64.10 -4.62 28.75
CA MET A 41 63.98 -4.19 27.35
C MET A 41 63.05 -5.10 26.52
N ALA A 42 62.88 -6.38 26.89
CA ALA A 42 61.91 -7.27 26.26
C ALA A 42 60.48 -7.03 26.76
N ILE A 43 60.30 -6.69 28.04
CA ILE A 43 59.01 -6.32 28.65
C ILE A 43 58.51 -4.99 28.07
N ASP A 44 59.35 -3.97 27.97
CA ASP A 44 59.00 -2.69 27.37
C ASP A 44 58.59 -2.84 25.90
N LYS A 45 59.31 -3.68 25.15
CA LYS A 45 58.97 -4.01 23.76
C LYS A 45 57.70 -4.84 23.60
N MET A 46 57.30 -5.59 24.63
CA MET A 46 56.00 -6.27 24.68
C MET A 46 54.88 -5.27 24.99
N ARG A 47 55.10 -4.34 25.93
CA ARG A 47 54.19 -3.23 26.25
C ARG A 47 53.93 -2.35 25.01
N GLU A 48 54.98 -1.88 24.34
CA GLU A 48 54.87 -1.07 23.11
C GLU A 48 54.02 -1.77 22.03
N LYS A 49 54.24 -3.08 21.84
CA LYS A 49 53.41 -3.88 20.93
C LYS A 49 51.97 -4.00 21.39
N MET A 50 51.71 -4.20 22.68
CA MET A 50 50.37 -4.28 23.23
C MET A 50 49.61 -2.95 23.02
N ASP A 51 50.24 -1.83 23.36
CA ASP A 51 49.68 -0.49 23.17
C ASP A 51 49.38 -0.22 21.67
N SER A 52 50.28 -0.65 20.77
CA SER A 52 50.05 -0.56 19.31
C SER A 52 48.90 -1.45 18.80
N LEU A 53 48.64 -2.59 19.46
CA LEU A 53 47.53 -3.49 19.12
C LEU A 53 46.21 -2.95 19.65
N VAL A 54 46.17 -2.46 20.88
CA VAL A 54 44.99 -1.81 21.48
C VAL A 54 44.56 -0.63 20.61
N HIS A 55 45.48 0.29 20.27
CA HIS A 55 45.18 1.44 19.43
C HIS A 55 44.70 1.05 18.01
N LYS A 56 45.22 -0.04 17.43
CA LYS A 56 44.71 -0.55 16.14
C LYS A 56 43.30 -1.10 16.25
N LEU A 57 43.02 -1.85 17.32
CA LEU A 57 41.73 -2.50 17.57
C LEU A 57 40.66 -1.45 17.87
N GLU A 58 40.96 -0.47 18.72
CA GLU A 58 40.14 0.73 18.98
C GLU A 58 39.77 1.43 17.68
N LYS A 59 40.76 1.77 16.85
CA LYS A 59 40.55 2.43 15.55
C LYS A 59 39.82 1.57 14.51
N ASP A 60 39.86 0.24 14.61
CA ASP A 60 39.05 -0.68 13.77
C ASP A 60 37.61 -0.80 14.28
N VAL A 61 37.40 -0.73 15.60
CA VAL A 61 36.07 -0.75 16.23
C VAL A 61 35.33 0.56 15.96
N GLU A 62 35.96 1.73 16.15
CA GLU A 62 35.37 3.03 15.83
C GLU A 62 34.90 3.08 14.36
N ARG A 63 35.79 2.76 13.41
CA ARG A 63 35.43 2.73 11.97
C ARG A 63 34.28 1.78 11.65
N LYS A 64 34.21 0.62 12.31
CA LYS A 64 33.10 -0.33 12.09
C LYS A 64 31.81 0.16 12.75
N LEU A 65 31.90 0.80 13.91
CA LEU A 65 30.76 1.36 14.61
C LEU A 65 30.16 2.53 13.83
N ASP A 66 30.98 3.46 13.34
CA ASP A 66 30.55 4.59 12.51
C ASP A 66 29.81 4.12 11.26
N LEU A 67 30.36 3.14 10.52
CA LEU A 67 29.70 2.57 9.34
C LEU A 67 28.34 1.92 9.66
N LEU A 68 28.24 1.21 10.78
CA LEU A 68 26.97 0.60 11.23
C LEU A 68 25.96 1.65 11.73
N VAL A 69 26.43 2.72 12.36
CA VAL A 69 25.60 3.84 12.81
C VAL A 69 25.09 4.64 11.61
N GLU A 70 25.93 4.92 10.61
CA GLU A 70 25.51 5.59 9.38
C GLU A 70 24.47 4.79 8.60
N ASP A 71 24.66 3.47 8.46
CA ASP A 71 23.71 2.57 7.81
C ASP A 71 22.37 2.52 8.57
N LEU A 72 22.41 2.32 9.90
CA LEU A 72 21.21 2.32 10.74
C LEU A 72 20.48 3.67 10.73
N VAL A 73 21.21 4.79 10.76
CA VAL A 73 20.65 6.14 10.63
C VAL A 73 20.07 6.35 9.23
N GLY A 74 20.67 5.77 8.19
CA GLY A 74 20.15 5.72 6.83
C GLY A 74 18.82 4.98 6.76
N GLU A 75 18.76 3.75 7.29
CA GLU A 75 17.52 2.97 7.38
C GLU A 75 16.43 3.67 8.18
N VAL A 76 16.77 4.23 9.36
CA VAL A 76 15.81 4.96 10.21
C VAL A 76 15.31 6.23 9.53
N LYS A 77 16.16 6.99 8.83
CA LYS A 77 15.73 8.14 8.02
C LYS A 77 14.82 7.72 6.88
N LEU A 78 15.17 6.65 6.16
CA LEU A 78 14.36 6.11 5.06
C LEU A 78 13.00 5.60 5.56
N PHE A 79 12.98 4.91 6.71
CA PHE A 79 11.77 4.42 7.37
C PHE A 79 10.88 5.57 7.86
N ASN A 80 11.45 6.62 8.47
CA ASN A 80 10.71 7.81 8.86
C ASN A 80 10.15 8.56 7.64
N LEU A 81 10.95 8.77 6.59
CA LEU A 81 10.50 9.42 5.36
C LEU A 81 9.38 8.63 4.67
N LYS A 82 9.48 7.30 4.65
CA LYS A 82 8.45 6.40 4.12
C LYS A 82 7.18 6.43 4.95
N ASN A 83 7.28 6.47 6.28
CA ASN A 83 6.12 6.63 7.18
C ASN A 83 5.49 8.02 7.07
N TYR A 84 6.29 9.07 6.86
CA TYR A 84 5.81 10.42 6.56
C TYR A 84 5.03 10.41 5.25
N LYS A 85 5.60 9.87 4.16
CA LYS A 85 4.92 9.78 2.86
C LYS A 85 3.65 8.91 2.90
N LEU A 86 3.65 7.82 3.67
CA LEU A 86 2.44 7.02 3.92
C LEU A 86 1.37 7.81 4.69
N ARG A 87 1.76 8.54 5.74
CA ARG A 87 0.87 9.43 6.49
C ARG A 87 0.37 10.58 5.64
N GLU A 88 1.18 11.10 4.72
CA GLU A 88 0.82 12.13 3.76
C GLU A 88 -0.21 11.62 2.77
N LEU A 89 0.01 10.47 2.11
CA LEU A 89 -0.98 9.82 1.24
C LEU A 89 -2.31 9.49 1.97
N PHE A 90 -2.23 9.07 3.23
CA PHE A 90 -3.41 8.80 4.05
C PHE A 90 -4.12 10.09 4.48
N LYS A 91 -3.36 11.13 4.83
CA LYS A 91 -3.88 12.45 5.19
C LYS A 91 -4.48 13.14 3.97
N GLU A 92 -3.88 13.01 2.78
CA GLU A 92 -4.38 13.53 1.52
C GLU A 92 -5.66 12.78 1.09
N SER A 93 -5.74 11.46 1.26
CA SER A 93 -7.02 10.73 1.14
C SER A 93 -8.08 11.19 2.16
N SER A 94 -7.65 11.64 3.34
CA SER A 94 -8.54 12.14 4.41
C SER A 94 -8.88 13.62 4.28
N SER A 95 -8.09 14.43 3.57
CA SER A 95 -8.29 15.87 3.37
C SER A 95 -8.91 16.19 2.01
N SER A 96 -8.64 15.41 0.97
CA SER A 96 -9.44 15.41 -0.27
C SER A 96 -10.90 15.01 -0.02
N SER A 97 -11.20 14.38 1.12
CA SER A 97 -12.57 14.11 1.59
C SER A 97 -13.12 15.13 2.60
N ILE A 98 -12.35 16.15 3.03
CA ILE A 98 -12.74 17.08 4.12
C ILE A 98 -12.49 18.58 3.81
N SER A 99 -11.59 18.96 2.90
CA SER A 99 -11.15 20.36 2.75
C SER A 99 -10.98 20.84 1.31
N THR A 100 -12.09 21.30 0.71
CA THR A 100 -12.11 22.39 -0.28
C THR A 100 -12.66 23.67 0.34
N ALA A 101 -11.94 24.19 1.35
CA ALA A 101 -12.20 25.53 1.88
C ALA A 101 -10.98 26.15 2.58
N ASP A 102 -10.50 27.23 1.95
CA ASP A 102 -10.06 28.50 2.54
C ASP A 102 -8.55 28.85 2.46
N GLY A 103 -8.29 30.14 2.23
CA GLY A 103 -6.96 30.75 2.20
C GLY A 103 -6.60 31.59 0.97
N GLY A 104 -7.27 32.74 0.74
CA GLY A 104 -6.66 33.78 -0.12
C GLY A 104 -7.55 34.83 -0.78
N SER A 105 -7.77 35.95 -0.05
CA SER A 105 -8.08 37.32 -0.53
C SER A 105 -9.50 37.88 -0.30
N SER A 106 -9.53 39.21 -0.14
CA SER A 106 -10.56 40.02 0.50
C SER A 106 -11.77 40.36 -0.38
N SER A 107 -12.99 40.19 0.15
CA SER A 107 -13.91 41.32 0.39
C SER A 107 -15.22 40.87 1.07
N SER A 108 -15.91 41.84 1.66
CA SER A 108 -17.13 41.67 2.44
C SER A 108 -18.36 41.24 1.62
N ARG A 109 -19.01 40.15 2.03
CA ARG A 109 -20.49 40.10 2.21
C ARG A 109 -20.92 38.85 2.96
N GLY A 110 -21.62 39.05 4.08
CA GLY A 110 -22.13 37.93 4.88
C GLY A 110 -23.17 37.11 4.12
N ARG A 111 -23.10 35.78 4.24
CA ARG A 111 -24.20 34.90 3.84
C ARG A 111 -24.36 33.78 4.86
N ASN A 112 -25.47 33.83 5.59
CA ASN A 112 -25.95 32.76 6.45
C ASN A 112 -25.87 31.41 5.72
N ARG A 113 -24.90 30.56 6.11
CA ARG A 113 -24.96 29.14 5.78
C ARG A 113 -25.88 28.49 6.82
N SER A 114 -27.18 28.42 6.51
CA SER A 114 -28.08 27.53 7.24
C SER A 114 -27.48 26.13 7.19
N ARG A 115 -27.28 25.51 8.36
CA ARG A 115 -26.74 24.15 8.49
C ARG A 115 -27.87 23.15 8.18
N THR A 116 -28.35 23.12 6.94
CA THR A 116 -29.43 22.25 6.50
C THR A 116 -28.98 20.80 6.39
N GLY A 117 -28.99 20.11 7.54
CA GLY A 117 -29.24 18.68 7.68
C GLY A 117 -28.28 17.71 6.98
N GLY A 118 -27.21 17.31 7.69
CA GLY A 118 -26.65 15.94 7.68
C GLY A 118 -26.23 15.31 6.34
N LYS A 119 -26.25 16.04 5.23
CA LYS A 119 -25.88 15.53 3.91
C LYS A 119 -24.37 15.28 3.87
N LEU A 120 -24.00 14.02 3.69
CA LEU A 120 -22.64 13.64 3.31
C LEU A 120 -22.23 14.44 2.06
N PRO A 121 -20.96 14.91 1.95
CA PRO A 121 -20.50 15.66 0.80
C PRO A 121 -20.70 14.86 -0.50
N ASP A 122 -21.01 15.57 -1.58
CA ASP A 122 -21.25 14.93 -2.88
C ASP A 122 -19.97 14.23 -3.37
N LYS A 123 -20.13 13.00 -3.89
CA LYS A 123 -19.00 12.17 -4.30
C LYS A 123 -18.40 12.66 -5.61
N GLU A 124 -17.24 13.29 -5.52
CA GLU A 124 -16.40 13.61 -6.68
C GLU A 124 -15.61 12.38 -7.15
N PHE A 125 -15.46 12.24 -8.47
CA PHE A 125 -14.71 11.14 -9.10
C PHE A 125 -13.50 11.70 -9.83
N VAL A 126 -12.32 11.56 -9.21
CA VAL A 126 -11.03 11.91 -9.82
C VAL A 126 -10.38 10.66 -10.39
N ALA A 127 -9.76 10.76 -11.56
CA ALA A 127 -8.96 9.69 -12.14
C ALA A 127 -7.71 9.46 -11.27
N ARG A 128 -7.64 8.30 -10.61
CA ARG A 128 -6.49 7.88 -9.79
C ARG A 128 -6.29 6.38 -9.92
N ASN A 129 -5.06 5.92 -9.69
CA ASN A 129 -4.75 4.50 -9.60
C ASN A 129 -5.48 3.84 -8.42
N SER A 130 -5.56 2.51 -8.44
CA SER A 130 -6.01 1.78 -7.25
C SER A 130 -4.90 1.82 -6.19
N LEU A 131 -5.26 2.05 -4.92
CA LEU A 131 -4.29 2.07 -3.82
C LEU A 131 -3.46 0.78 -3.75
N LEU A 132 -4.01 -0.35 -4.20
CA LEU A 132 -3.33 -1.64 -4.25
C LEU A 132 -2.29 -1.71 -5.39
N THR A 133 -2.54 -1.01 -6.51
CA THR A 133 -1.57 -0.82 -7.59
C THR A 133 -0.37 -0.01 -7.09
N ASP A 134 -0.62 1.13 -6.45
CA ASP A 134 0.44 2.00 -5.92
C ASP A 134 1.19 1.31 -4.77
N LEU A 135 0.49 0.53 -3.95
CA LEU A 135 1.09 -0.24 -2.85
C LEU A 135 1.94 -1.43 -3.34
N PHE A 136 1.64 -2.01 -4.52
CA PHE A 136 2.49 -3.03 -5.16
C PHE A 136 3.80 -2.46 -5.74
N GLU A 137 3.93 -1.14 -5.90
CA GLU A 137 5.22 -0.51 -6.22
C GLU A 137 6.23 -0.67 -5.06
N VAL A 138 5.73 -0.78 -3.82
CA VAL A 138 6.56 -0.96 -2.63
C VAL A 138 7.17 -2.37 -2.58
N LYS A 139 8.50 -2.45 -2.69
CA LYS A 139 9.29 -3.71 -2.71
C LYS A 139 8.81 -4.78 -1.72
N HIS A 140 8.54 -4.43 -0.47
CA HIS A 140 8.11 -5.39 0.56
C HIS A 140 6.75 -6.05 0.25
N ILE A 141 5.77 -5.29 -0.26
CA ILE A 141 4.45 -5.83 -0.61
C ILE A 141 4.54 -6.66 -1.89
N LYS A 142 5.40 -6.26 -2.84
CA LYS A 142 5.76 -7.09 -3.99
C LYS A 142 6.38 -8.43 -3.59
N THR A 143 7.24 -8.46 -2.56
CA THR A 143 7.76 -9.73 -2.00
C THR A 143 6.62 -10.59 -1.44
N ILE A 144 5.66 -10.01 -0.71
CA ILE A 144 4.48 -10.74 -0.20
C ILE A 144 3.63 -11.30 -1.35
N TYR A 145 3.42 -10.54 -2.42
CA TYR A 145 2.75 -11.02 -3.64
C TYR A 145 3.48 -12.24 -4.24
N HIS A 146 4.81 -12.18 -4.38
CA HIS A 146 5.59 -13.32 -4.87
C HIS A 146 5.53 -14.53 -3.93
N ILE A 147 5.50 -14.34 -2.61
CA ILE A 147 5.31 -15.42 -1.63
C ILE A 147 3.95 -16.11 -1.85
N PHE A 148 2.86 -15.35 -2.00
CA PHE A 148 1.54 -15.93 -2.30
C PHE A 148 1.52 -16.69 -3.63
N VAL A 149 2.18 -16.18 -4.67
CA VAL A 149 2.31 -16.86 -5.97
C VAL A 149 3.11 -18.17 -5.82
N VAL A 150 4.21 -18.17 -5.06
CA VAL A 150 5.00 -19.39 -4.80
C VAL A 150 4.19 -20.41 -3.99
N ILE A 151 3.47 -19.99 -2.96
CA ILE A 151 2.57 -20.87 -2.19
C ILE A 151 1.49 -21.48 -3.09
N LEU A 152 0.88 -20.69 -3.98
CA LEU A 152 -0.10 -21.17 -4.95
C LEU A 152 0.50 -22.20 -5.91
N ILE A 153 1.70 -21.95 -6.44
CA ILE A 153 2.41 -22.89 -7.32
C ILE A 153 2.74 -24.19 -6.58
N ILE A 154 3.26 -24.12 -5.35
CA ILE A 154 3.58 -25.32 -4.54
C ILE A 154 2.30 -26.11 -4.21
N MET A 155 1.22 -25.43 -3.81
CA MET A 155 -0.08 -26.07 -3.54
C MET A 155 -0.65 -26.73 -4.81
N PHE A 156 -0.55 -26.07 -5.95
CA PHE A 156 -0.96 -26.61 -7.25
C PHE A 156 -0.15 -27.85 -7.61
N LEU A 157 1.19 -27.77 -7.57
CA LEU A 157 2.08 -28.90 -7.84
C LEU A 157 1.84 -30.08 -6.91
N ASN A 158 1.65 -29.83 -5.61
CA ASN A 158 1.31 -30.88 -4.63
C ASN A 158 -0.02 -31.56 -5.01
N THR A 159 -1.03 -30.79 -5.39
CA THR A 159 -2.33 -31.32 -5.88
C THR A 159 -2.15 -32.16 -7.16
N VAL A 160 -1.30 -31.72 -8.09
CA VAL A 160 -1.01 -32.46 -9.34
C VAL A 160 -0.31 -33.80 -9.03
N VAL A 161 0.71 -33.78 -8.18
CA VAL A 161 1.49 -34.98 -7.81
C VAL A 161 0.61 -35.98 -7.06
N HIS A 162 -0.19 -35.52 -6.10
CA HIS A 162 -1.12 -36.36 -5.34
C HIS A 162 -2.16 -37.03 -6.26
N ASP A 163 -2.77 -36.30 -7.18
CA ASP A 163 -3.76 -36.87 -8.11
C ASP A 163 -3.10 -37.79 -9.16
N PHE A 164 -1.86 -37.50 -9.59
CA PHE A 164 -1.08 -38.39 -10.45
C PHE A 164 -0.76 -39.73 -9.76
N VAL A 165 -0.34 -39.71 -8.49
CA VAL A 165 -0.03 -40.91 -7.70
C VAL A 165 -1.29 -41.74 -7.40
N ASP A 166 -2.38 -41.11 -6.96
CA ASP A 166 -3.60 -41.82 -6.56
C ASP A 166 -4.48 -42.29 -7.72
N ARG A 167 -4.54 -41.53 -8.83
CA ARG A 167 -5.48 -41.77 -9.94
C ARG A 167 -4.80 -42.19 -11.24
N GLY A 168 -3.48 -42.04 -11.37
CA GLY A 168 -2.74 -42.28 -12.63
C GLY A 168 -3.14 -41.34 -13.78
N ARG A 169 -3.88 -40.27 -13.52
CA ARG A 169 -4.37 -39.29 -14.51
C ARG A 169 -4.45 -37.91 -13.87
N ILE A 170 -4.14 -36.86 -14.62
CA ILE A 170 -4.08 -35.47 -14.12
C ILE A 170 -5.49 -34.83 -14.19
N ASN A 171 -6.33 -35.10 -13.19
CA ASN A 171 -7.56 -34.37 -12.90
C ASN A 171 -7.30 -33.28 -11.84
N LEU A 172 -6.88 -32.08 -12.29
CA LEU A 172 -6.49 -30.91 -11.47
C LEU A 172 -7.63 -30.29 -10.60
N GLY A 173 -8.42 -31.07 -9.88
CA GLY A 173 -9.59 -30.60 -9.12
C GLY A 173 -10.73 -30.04 -9.98
N PHE A 174 -10.63 -30.12 -11.31
CA PHE A 174 -11.64 -29.53 -12.21
C PHE A 174 -13.03 -30.17 -12.10
N ARG A 175 -13.14 -31.44 -11.65
CA ARG A 175 -14.43 -32.12 -11.54
C ARG A 175 -15.34 -31.42 -10.50
N PRO A 176 -14.89 -31.13 -9.26
CA PRO A 176 -15.57 -30.21 -8.34
C PRO A 176 -15.93 -28.84 -8.93
N ILE A 177 -15.03 -28.21 -9.69
CA ILE A 177 -15.26 -26.87 -10.28
C ILE A 177 -16.39 -26.94 -11.31
N VAL A 178 -16.33 -27.88 -12.25
CA VAL A 178 -17.37 -28.07 -13.29
C VAL A 178 -18.70 -28.51 -12.67
N ALA A 179 -18.69 -29.31 -11.60
CA ALA A 179 -19.90 -29.65 -10.85
C ALA A 179 -20.50 -28.41 -10.16
N GLY A 180 -19.67 -27.57 -9.53
CA GLY A 180 -20.10 -26.33 -8.85
C GLY A 180 -20.59 -25.24 -9.81
N PHE A 181 -20.05 -25.19 -11.03
CA PHE A 181 -20.47 -24.30 -12.13
C PHE A 181 -21.38 -24.98 -13.17
N GLY A 182 -21.98 -26.13 -12.84
CA GLY A 182 -22.93 -26.81 -13.72
C GLY A 182 -24.07 -25.88 -14.15
N LYS A 183 -24.65 -26.15 -15.33
CA LYS A 183 -25.70 -25.31 -15.95
C LYS A 183 -25.28 -23.84 -16.18
N PHE A 184 -23.98 -23.52 -16.33
CA PHE A 184 -23.49 -22.14 -16.53
C PHE A 184 -24.22 -21.36 -17.65
N HIS A 185 -24.56 -22.01 -18.77
CA HIS A 185 -25.33 -21.37 -19.85
C HIS A 185 -26.72 -20.87 -19.38
N ILE A 186 -27.37 -21.61 -18.48
CA ILE A 186 -28.66 -21.22 -17.89
C ILE A 186 -28.45 -20.05 -16.92
N ALA A 187 -27.37 -20.06 -16.12
CA ALA A 187 -27.01 -18.94 -15.25
C ALA A 187 -26.74 -17.65 -16.05
N LEU A 188 -26.05 -17.75 -17.19
CA LEU A 188 -25.83 -16.62 -18.11
C LEU A 188 -27.13 -16.12 -18.76
N LEU A 189 -28.03 -17.00 -19.17
CA LEU A 189 -29.33 -16.62 -19.73
C LEU A 189 -30.22 -15.92 -18.68
N LEU A 190 -30.19 -16.41 -17.44
CA LEU A 190 -30.90 -15.79 -16.32
C LEU A 190 -30.30 -14.42 -15.98
N TRP A 191 -28.96 -14.29 -16.02
CA TRP A 191 -28.27 -13.01 -15.84
C TRP A 191 -28.57 -12.01 -16.98
N SER A 192 -28.58 -12.45 -18.24
CA SER A 192 -28.92 -11.55 -19.36
C SER A 192 -30.38 -11.09 -19.30
N CYS A 193 -31.30 -11.96 -18.87
CA CYS A 193 -32.68 -11.59 -18.56
C CYS A 193 -32.75 -10.50 -17.47
N MET A 194 -32.00 -10.63 -16.36
CA MET A 194 -31.91 -9.59 -15.33
C MET A 194 -31.31 -8.27 -15.85
N GLN A 195 -30.28 -8.34 -16.68
CA GLN A 195 -29.64 -7.18 -17.28
C GLN A 195 -30.61 -6.43 -18.21
N ILE A 196 -31.41 -7.14 -19.00
CA ILE A 196 -32.47 -6.57 -19.83
C ILE A 196 -33.56 -5.94 -18.95
N ALA A 197 -34.07 -6.67 -17.96
CA ALA A 197 -35.10 -6.18 -17.03
C ALA A 197 -34.65 -4.92 -16.27
N THR A 198 -33.35 -4.81 -15.95
CA THR A 198 -32.74 -3.63 -15.34
C THR A 198 -32.64 -2.46 -16.32
N LEU A 199 -32.31 -2.71 -17.59
CA LEU A 199 -32.28 -1.68 -18.63
C LEU A 199 -33.68 -1.11 -18.90
N CYS A 200 -34.73 -1.93 -18.82
CA CYS A 200 -36.13 -1.50 -18.94
C CYS A 200 -36.57 -0.47 -17.88
N VAL A 201 -35.84 -0.29 -16.77
CA VAL A 201 -36.13 0.78 -15.80
C VAL A 201 -35.94 2.18 -16.40
N TYR A 202 -35.03 2.34 -17.37
CA TYR A 202 -34.80 3.62 -18.03
C TYR A 202 -36.03 4.13 -18.81
N PRO A 203 -36.63 3.38 -19.77
CA PRO A 203 -37.85 3.81 -20.42
C PRO A 203 -39.02 3.97 -19.45
N SER A 204 -39.15 3.15 -18.40
CA SER A 204 -40.17 3.37 -17.35
C SER A 204 -40.00 4.73 -16.65
N PHE A 205 -38.77 5.14 -16.35
CA PHE A 205 -38.48 6.47 -15.79
C PHE A 205 -38.81 7.60 -16.78
N CYS A 206 -38.49 7.42 -18.07
CA CYS A 206 -38.84 8.38 -19.12
C CYS A 206 -40.36 8.54 -19.30
N LEU A 207 -41.12 7.43 -19.27
CA LEU A 207 -42.59 7.43 -19.29
C LEU A 207 -43.17 8.17 -18.08
N TRP A 208 -42.62 7.96 -16.89
CA TRP A 208 -43.03 8.70 -15.69
C TRP A 208 -42.86 10.22 -15.86
N VAL A 209 -41.70 10.67 -16.37
CA VAL A 209 -41.46 12.11 -16.64
C VAL A 209 -42.41 12.65 -17.72
N PHE A 210 -42.76 11.85 -18.73
CA PHE A 210 -43.71 12.24 -19.77
C PHE A 210 -45.12 12.45 -19.19
N VAL A 211 -45.69 11.45 -18.52
CA VAL A 211 -47.05 11.54 -17.91
C VAL A 211 -47.15 12.67 -16.88
N ARG A 212 -46.06 12.98 -16.16
CA ARG A 212 -45.98 14.13 -15.23
C ARG A 212 -46.23 15.48 -15.94
N LYS A 213 -45.82 15.63 -17.19
CA LYS A 213 -46.06 16.87 -17.97
C LYS A 213 -47.54 17.04 -18.31
N ASP A 214 -48.18 15.97 -18.78
CA ASP A 214 -49.56 16.00 -19.27
C ASP A 214 -50.59 16.20 -18.15
N CYS A 215 -50.32 15.65 -16.97
CA CYS A 215 -51.15 15.85 -15.79
C CYS A 215 -51.09 17.30 -15.29
N LYS A 216 -52.07 18.15 -15.63
CA LYS A 216 -52.11 19.57 -15.23
C LYS A 216 -52.54 19.82 -13.77
N LYS A 217 -53.28 18.90 -13.12
CA LYS A 217 -53.82 19.11 -11.74
C LYS A 217 -52.80 18.73 -10.66
N ASN A 218 -52.55 19.63 -9.71
CA ASN A 218 -51.56 19.46 -8.64
C ASN A 218 -51.82 18.24 -7.71
N GLU A 219 -53.08 17.89 -7.45
CA GLU A 219 -53.40 16.69 -6.67
C GLU A 219 -53.08 15.40 -7.42
N SER A 220 -53.50 15.31 -8.68
CA SER A 220 -53.23 14.16 -9.55
C SER A 220 -51.72 13.92 -9.71
N ARG A 221 -50.91 14.99 -9.75
CA ARG A 221 -49.44 14.89 -9.72
C ARG A 221 -48.91 14.23 -8.44
N LYS A 222 -49.41 14.60 -7.26
CA LYS A 222 -48.99 13.99 -5.98
C LYS A 222 -49.35 12.50 -5.92
N VAL A 223 -50.57 12.14 -6.33
CA VAL A 223 -51.02 10.74 -6.37
C VAL A 223 -50.19 9.93 -7.37
N TRP A 224 -49.88 10.49 -8.54
CA TRP A 224 -49.01 9.85 -9.54
C TRP A 224 -47.58 9.63 -9.03
N ASP A 225 -47.00 10.61 -8.33
CA ASP A 225 -45.67 10.51 -7.72
C ASP A 225 -45.62 9.41 -6.65
N ILE A 226 -46.62 9.36 -5.76
CA ILE A 226 -46.72 8.32 -4.72
C ILE A 226 -46.91 6.93 -5.35
N SER A 227 -47.81 6.81 -6.33
CA SER A 227 -48.04 5.58 -7.10
C SER A 227 -46.77 5.07 -7.77
N SER A 228 -45.95 5.98 -8.31
CA SER A 228 -44.70 5.64 -8.99
C SER A 228 -43.60 5.18 -8.03
N ILE A 229 -43.53 5.77 -6.83
CA ILE A 229 -42.65 5.29 -5.75
C ILE A 229 -43.08 3.88 -5.30
N PHE A 230 -44.38 3.67 -5.10
CA PHE A 230 -44.92 2.36 -4.73
C PHE A 230 -44.67 1.31 -5.83
N GLY A 231 -44.89 1.65 -7.09
CA GLY A 231 -44.61 0.80 -8.24
C GLY A 231 -43.13 0.43 -8.38
N LEU A 232 -42.21 1.35 -8.05
CA LEU A 232 -40.78 1.06 -8.01
C LEU A 232 -40.41 0.08 -6.88
N VAL A 233 -40.94 0.29 -5.67
CA VAL A 233 -40.71 -0.62 -4.54
C VAL A 233 -41.28 -2.01 -4.85
N LEU A 234 -42.49 -2.07 -5.42
CA LEU A 234 -43.12 -3.30 -5.86
C LEU A 234 -42.29 -4.01 -6.93
N TYR A 235 -41.81 -3.29 -7.96
CA TYR A 235 -40.88 -3.81 -8.97
C TYR A 235 -39.60 -4.37 -8.34
N GLN A 236 -39.02 -3.68 -7.35
CA GLN A 236 -37.78 -4.13 -6.73
C GLN A 236 -38.00 -5.43 -5.91
N CYS A 237 -39.13 -5.52 -5.20
CA CYS A 237 -39.54 -6.72 -4.48
C CYS A 237 -39.87 -7.89 -5.42
N THR A 238 -40.61 -7.66 -6.51
CA THR A 238 -40.94 -8.70 -7.49
C THR A 238 -39.72 -9.16 -8.27
N PHE A 239 -38.78 -8.26 -8.60
CA PHE A 239 -37.49 -8.62 -9.20
C PHE A 239 -36.68 -9.57 -8.31
N VAL A 240 -36.51 -9.23 -7.01
CA VAL A 240 -35.79 -10.09 -6.06
C VAL A 240 -36.52 -11.43 -5.87
N ALA A 241 -37.84 -11.42 -5.69
CA ALA A 241 -38.63 -12.64 -5.55
C ALA A 241 -38.59 -13.52 -6.82
N PHE A 242 -38.60 -12.91 -8.02
CA PHE A 242 -38.48 -13.61 -9.30
C PHE A 242 -37.12 -14.28 -9.44
N VAL A 243 -36.03 -13.58 -9.13
CA VAL A 243 -34.68 -14.16 -9.21
C VAL A 243 -34.52 -15.32 -8.23
N ILE A 244 -34.96 -15.18 -6.98
CA ILE A 244 -34.91 -16.26 -6.00
C ILE A 244 -35.76 -17.46 -6.47
N LYS A 245 -36.99 -17.22 -6.96
CA LYS A 245 -37.85 -18.26 -7.53
C LYS A 245 -37.18 -18.96 -8.72
N ALA A 246 -36.55 -18.23 -9.63
CA ALA A 246 -35.86 -18.77 -10.80
C ALA A 246 -34.62 -19.61 -10.40
N VAL A 247 -33.83 -19.16 -9.42
CA VAL A 247 -32.69 -19.93 -8.90
C VAL A 247 -33.12 -21.27 -8.32
N LEU A 248 -34.24 -21.29 -7.56
CA LEU A 248 -34.81 -22.51 -7.00
C LEU A 248 -35.45 -23.42 -8.07
N TRP A 249 -36.16 -22.86 -9.06
CA TRP A 249 -36.82 -23.63 -10.12
C TRP A 249 -35.85 -24.28 -11.11
N LEU A 250 -34.75 -23.59 -11.44
CA LEU A 250 -33.74 -24.08 -12.38
C LEU A 250 -32.72 -25.02 -11.70
N ASP A 251 -32.82 -25.14 -10.37
CA ASP A 251 -31.98 -25.97 -9.49
C ASP A 251 -30.48 -25.79 -9.81
N LEU A 252 -30.04 -24.53 -9.69
CA LEU A 252 -28.68 -24.13 -10.04
C LEU A 252 -27.67 -24.62 -9.00
N PRO A 253 -26.53 -25.20 -9.43
CA PRO A 253 -25.41 -25.55 -8.57
C PRO A 253 -24.96 -24.42 -7.61
N PRO A 254 -24.34 -24.75 -6.47
CA PRO A 254 -24.10 -23.78 -5.40
C PRO A 254 -23.19 -22.61 -5.79
N ALA A 255 -22.21 -22.80 -6.68
CA ALA A 255 -21.34 -21.69 -7.09
C ALA A 255 -22.04 -20.75 -8.11
N SER A 256 -22.80 -21.31 -9.06
CA SER A 256 -23.53 -20.51 -10.05
C SER A 256 -24.73 -19.77 -9.45
N SER A 257 -25.45 -20.38 -8.51
CA SER A 257 -26.52 -19.71 -7.75
C SER A 257 -26.00 -18.54 -6.91
N VAL A 258 -24.89 -18.71 -6.16
CA VAL A 258 -24.26 -17.60 -5.41
C VAL A 258 -23.83 -16.47 -6.33
N ALA A 259 -23.21 -16.76 -7.49
CA ALA A 259 -22.86 -15.74 -8.47
C ALA A 259 -24.09 -14.94 -8.94
N VAL A 260 -25.18 -15.63 -9.29
CA VAL A 260 -26.44 -15.00 -9.71
C VAL A 260 -27.07 -14.13 -8.62
N LEU A 261 -27.04 -14.55 -7.34
CA LEU A 261 -27.55 -13.76 -6.22
C LEU A 261 -26.69 -12.51 -5.91
N MET A 262 -25.38 -12.59 -6.14
CA MET A 262 -24.49 -11.42 -6.05
C MET A 262 -24.76 -10.41 -7.17
N GLU A 263 -25.00 -10.88 -8.40
CA GLU A 263 -25.42 -10.04 -9.53
C GLU A 263 -26.78 -9.37 -9.27
N MET A 264 -27.78 -10.13 -8.77
CA MET A 264 -29.09 -9.61 -8.36
C MET A 264 -28.93 -8.43 -7.39
N THR A 265 -28.12 -8.61 -6.35
CA THR A 265 -27.85 -7.57 -5.33
C THR A 265 -27.21 -6.32 -5.97
N ARG A 266 -26.29 -6.50 -6.91
CA ARG A 266 -25.68 -5.41 -7.67
C ARG A 266 -26.70 -4.65 -8.53
N PHE A 267 -27.63 -5.34 -9.17
CA PHE A 267 -28.69 -4.71 -9.96
C PHE A 267 -29.65 -3.91 -9.09
N VAL A 268 -30.09 -4.45 -7.94
CA VAL A 268 -30.89 -3.72 -6.93
C VAL A 268 -30.20 -2.41 -6.52
N MET A 269 -28.91 -2.46 -6.20
CA MET A 269 -28.13 -1.27 -5.84
C MET A 269 -28.04 -0.25 -6.99
N LYS A 270 -27.81 -0.71 -8.23
CA LYS A 270 -27.75 0.16 -9.42
C LYS A 270 -29.08 0.84 -9.70
N VAL A 271 -30.21 0.12 -9.65
CA VAL A 271 -31.56 0.68 -9.85
C VAL A 271 -31.87 1.73 -8.79
N HIS A 272 -31.67 1.41 -7.51
CA HIS A 272 -31.89 2.35 -6.42
C HIS A 272 -31.01 3.61 -6.55
N ALA A 273 -29.72 3.46 -6.86
CA ALA A 273 -28.81 4.58 -7.07
C ALA A 273 -29.18 5.44 -8.29
N PHE A 274 -29.58 4.81 -9.41
CA PHE A 274 -30.08 5.49 -10.61
C PHE A 274 -31.31 6.35 -10.27
N VAL A 275 -32.33 5.77 -9.65
CA VAL A 275 -33.57 6.49 -9.35
C VAL A 275 -33.32 7.62 -8.35
N ARG A 276 -32.61 7.35 -7.25
CA ARG A 276 -32.25 8.37 -6.24
C ARG A 276 -31.49 9.56 -6.84
N SER A 277 -30.63 9.33 -7.83
CA SER A 277 -29.82 10.38 -8.45
C SER A 277 -30.58 11.18 -9.52
N ASN A 278 -31.57 10.57 -10.19
CA ASN A 278 -32.29 11.18 -11.30
C ASN A 278 -33.61 11.87 -10.89
N ILE A 279 -34.31 11.41 -9.84
CA ILE A 279 -35.51 12.09 -9.32
C ILE A 279 -35.29 13.59 -9.06
N PRO A 280 -34.30 14.04 -8.25
CA PRO A 280 -34.14 15.48 -7.96
C PRO A 280 -33.85 16.28 -9.23
N ARG A 281 -33.04 15.74 -10.15
CA ARG A 281 -32.72 16.37 -11.44
C ARG A 281 -33.94 16.49 -12.36
N ALA A 282 -34.87 15.55 -12.31
CA ALA A 282 -36.14 15.63 -13.05
C ALA A 282 -37.07 16.71 -12.46
N LEU A 283 -37.19 16.76 -11.13
CA LEU A 283 -38.00 17.75 -10.41
C LEU A 283 -37.52 19.19 -10.67
N GLU A 284 -36.21 19.46 -10.54
CA GLU A 284 -35.63 20.77 -10.83
C GLU A 284 -35.88 21.25 -12.26
N LYS A 285 -35.79 20.35 -13.25
CA LYS A 285 -36.07 20.67 -14.65
C LYS A 285 -37.53 21.09 -14.86
N THR A 286 -38.48 20.37 -14.26
CA THR A 286 -39.92 20.73 -14.34
C THR A 286 -40.23 22.07 -13.64
N THR A 287 -39.52 22.40 -12.56
CA THR A 287 -39.70 23.69 -11.86
C THR A 287 -39.12 24.88 -12.65
N LYS A 288 -37.97 24.70 -13.31
CA LYS A 288 -37.36 25.75 -14.15
C LYS A 288 -38.16 26.08 -15.41
N THR A 289 -39.01 25.17 -15.90
CA THR A 289 -39.96 25.42 -17.00
C THR A 289 -41.29 26.05 -16.55
N ALA A 290 -41.38 26.56 -15.32
CA ALA A 290 -42.61 27.08 -14.71
C ALA A 290 -42.55 28.50 -14.10
N PRO A 291 -41.60 29.39 -14.49
CA PRO A 291 -41.81 30.82 -14.35
C PRO A 291 -41.70 31.57 -15.70
N GLU A 292 -42.81 32.21 -16.06
CA GLU A 292 -43.00 33.31 -17.02
C GLU A 292 -42.70 33.15 -18.52
N ASP A 293 -43.56 33.79 -19.32
CA ASP A 293 -43.44 34.00 -20.76
C ASP A 293 -42.14 34.74 -21.14
N LYS A 294 -41.33 34.10 -21.99
CA LYS A 294 -40.45 34.78 -22.94
C LYS A 294 -40.03 33.84 -24.07
N PRO A 295 -40.36 34.13 -25.35
CA PRO A 295 -39.94 33.31 -26.47
C PRO A 295 -38.48 33.62 -26.81
N ALA A 296 -37.56 32.71 -26.47
CA ALA A 296 -36.16 32.79 -26.88
C ALA A 296 -35.69 31.41 -27.39
N TYR A 297 -35.60 31.35 -28.72
CA TYR A 297 -34.88 30.43 -29.61
C TYR A 297 -33.97 29.33 -29.02
N ALA A 298 -33.95 28.22 -29.76
CA ALA A 298 -33.14 27.02 -29.58
C ALA A 298 -31.71 27.20 -29.06
N VAL A 299 -31.35 26.37 -28.08
CA VAL A 299 -29.97 25.88 -27.86
C VAL A 299 -30.02 24.36 -27.76
N ALA A 300 -29.08 23.69 -28.43
CA ALA A 300 -29.19 22.29 -28.83
C ALA A 300 -29.03 21.26 -27.69
N VAL A 301 -29.55 20.06 -27.98
CA VAL A 301 -29.31 18.83 -27.21
C VAL A 301 -27.81 18.48 -27.26
N PRO A 302 -27.15 18.15 -26.13
CA PRO A 302 -25.85 17.51 -26.16
C PRO A 302 -26.00 16.09 -26.71
N SER A 303 -25.38 15.82 -27.86
CA SER A 303 -25.30 14.49 -28.44
C SER A 303 -24.43 13.55 -27.60
N PHE A 304 -24.97 12.37 -27.31
CA PHE A 304 -24.25 11.12 -27.01
C PHE A 304 -24.94 10.02 -27.80
#